data_AF-A0A519F3I6-F1
#
_entry.id   AF-A0A519F3I6-F1
#
_cell.length_a   1.000
_cell.length_b   1.000
_cell.length_c   1.000
_cell.angle_alpha   90.00
_cell.angle_beta   90.00
_cell.angle_gamma   90.00
#
_symmetry.space_group_name_H-M   'P 1'
#
loop_
_entity.id
_entity.type
_entity.pdbx_description
1 polymer ?
#
loop_
_entity_poly.entity_id
_entity_poly.type
_entity_poly.pdbx_seq_one_letter_code
_entity_poly.pdbx_strand_id
1 'polypeptide(L)'
;MADSTLMTTDVVAPRDRAPQWCEWVSSHFGGLQSDLYGDADFDGQLKSTHAGDVILTRLEADRHRVLRTPGMVRTSDVAYLKIVAPWQGSATVQQQGREACARDGAWVIYDTTGAYEIANPERCDHLIVMVPKDGVAQRGHRVDGVMARRLGASGISRVALETMRNTYLELPHMSEAAAQGAGEGESIAAYIQRQRLQACIRDLQQAGPHARPITDIALSWGFGNPSHFSRVFRDHTGKSPTEFRAS
;
A
#
# COMPACT_ATOMS: atom_id res chain seq x y z
N MET A 1 -7.56 -12.12 7.66
CA MET A 1 -6.95 -10.94 8.32
C MET A 1 -5.69 -10.63 7.55
N ALA A 2 -5.41 -9.36 7.24
CA ALA A 2 -4.21 -9.00 6.49
C ALA A 2 -2.96 -9.47 7.27
N ASP A 3 -2.06 -10.19 6.60
CA ASP A 3 -0.80 -10.60 7.20
C ASP A 3 0.01 -9.35 7.57
N SER A 4 0.61 -9.34 8.76
CA SER A 4 1.38 -8.20 9.24
C SER A 4 2.63 -8.66 9.94
N THR A 5 3.77 -8.11 9.53
CA THR A 5 5.07 -8.40 10.12
C THR A 5 5.51 -7.21 10.97
N LEU A 6 5.85 -7.46 12.24
CA LEU A 6 6.41 -6.47 13.16
C LEU A 6 7.86 -6.84 13.51
N MET A 7 8.77 -5.89 13.35
CA MET A 7 10.16 -5.97 13.76
C MET A 7 10.42 -4.82 14.73
N THR A 8 10.82 -5.09 15.96
CA THR A 8 11.04 -4.05 17.00
C THR A 8 12.33 -4.32 17.76
N THR A 9 13.15 -3.29 17.96
CA THR A 9 14.37 -3.38 18.78
C THR A 9 14.09 -3.59 20.27
N ASP A 10 12.84 -3.44 20.72
CA ASP A 10 12.45 -3.68 22.12
C ASP A 10 12.75 -5.11 22.58
N VAL A 11 12.67 -6.08 21.66
CA VAL A 11 12.96 -7.50 21.94
C VAL A 11 14.44 -7.87 21.73
N VAL A 12 15.28 -6.89 21.40
CA VAL A 12 16.70 -7.08 21.10
C VAL A 12 17.54 -6.45 22.23
N ALA A 13 18.58 -7.17 22.67
CA ALA A 13 19.50 -6.65 23.68
C ALA A 13 20.16 -5.34 23.18
N PRO A 14 20.33 -4.30 24.03
CA PRO A 14 20.77 -2.97 23.59
C PRO A 14 21.97 -2.96 22.65
N ARG A 15 23.02 -3.74 22.97
CA ARG A 15 24.25 -3.86 22.17
C ARG A 15 24.05 -4.41 20.75
N ASP A 16 22.96 -5.14 20.52
CA ASP A 16 22.66 -5.86 19.29
C ASP A 16 21.60 -5.11 18.44
N ARG A 17 21.01 -4.02 18.94
CA ARG A 17 19.91 -3.30 18.28
C ARG A 17 20.31 -2.66 16.96
N ALA A 18 21.43 -1.94 16.95
CA ALA A 18 21.96 -1.28 15.76
C ALA A 18 22.26 -2.25 14.59
N PRO A 19 23.05 -3.34 14.77
CA PRO A 19 23.29 -4.30 13.69
C PRO A 19 22.01 -5.02 13.29
N GLN A 20 21.14 -5.37 14.24
CA GLN A 20 19.87 -6.03 13.95
C GLN A 20 18.93 -5.15 13.11
N TRP A 21 18.87 -3.85 13.41
CA TRP A 21 18.10 -2.88 12.63
C TRP A 21 18.61 -2.79 11.19
N CYS A 22 19.93 -2.72 11.00
CA CYS A 22 20.54 -2.68 9.66
C CYS A 22 20.18 -3.93 8.85
N GLU A 23 20.21 -5.11 9.48
CA GLU A 23 19.81 -6.36 8.84
C GLU A 23 18.32 -6.35 8.46
N TRP A 24 17.44 -5.90 9.36
CA TRP A 24 16.00 -5.81 9.10
C TRP A 24 15.67 -4.85 7.97
N VAL A 25 16.25 -3.64 7.96
CA VAL A 25 16.09 -2.67 6.88
C VAL A 25 16.61 -3.22 5.57
N SER A 26 17.76 -3.90 5.58
CA SER A 26 18.32 -4.56 4.41
C SER A 26 17.38 -5.64 3.87
N SER A 27 16.97 -6.60 4.70
CA SER A 27 16.07 -7.69 4.33
C SER A 27 14.72 -7.17 3.81
N HIS A 28 14.06 -6.32 4.59
CA HIS A 28 12.70 -5.84 4.31
C HIS A 28 12.63 -4.99 3.04
N PHE A 29 13.66 -4.20 2.76
CA PHE A 29 13.67 -3.29 1.62
C PHE A 29 14.56 -3.74 0.45
N GLY A 30 15.09 -4.98 0.47
CA GLY A 30 15.82 -5.59 -0.64
C GLY A 30 17.28 -5.12 -0.75
N GLY A 31 18.08 -5.32 0.28
CA GLY A 31 19.52 -5.06 0.29
C GLY A 31 19.93 -3.61 0.52
N LEU A 32 19.15 -2.83 1.28
CA LEU A 32 19.56 -1.48 1.67
C LEU A 32 20.76 -1.51 2.62
N GLN A 33 21.69 -0.57 2.42
CA GLN A 33 22.70 -0.25 3.42
C GLN A 33 22.17 0.85 4.34
N SER A 34 22.43 0.70 5.63
CA SER A 34 22.10 1.69 6.65
C SER A 34 23.36 2.33 7.23
N ASP A 35 23.33 3.63 7.44
CA ASP A 35 24.29 4.43 8.20
C ASP A 35 23.55 5.08 9.37
N LEU A 36 24.01 4.83 10.59
CA LEU A 36 23.36 5.28 11.83
C LEU A 36 23.99 6.57 12.38
N TYR A 37 24.70 7.34 11.54
CA TYR A 37 25.37 8.59 11.94
C TYR A 37 26.37 8.45 13.10
N GLY A 38 26.94 7.24 13.25
CA GLY A 38 27.86 6.91 14.34
C GLY A 38 27.19 6.57 15.68
N ASP A 39 25.86 6.49 15.73
CA ASP A 39 25.13 6.11 16.94
C ASP A 39 25.32 4.60 17.22
N ALA A 40 25.72 4.27 18.45
CA ALA A 40 25.96 2.90 18.91
C ALA A 40 24.71 2.26 19.51
N ASP A 41 23.86 3.06 20.15
CA ASP A 41 22.52 2.67 20.59
C ASP A 41 21.50 3.02 19.50
N PHE A 42 20.49 2.18 19.34
CA PHE A 42 19.46 2.39 18.33
C PHE A 42 18.10 1.88 18.80
N ASP A 43 17.06 2.70 18.65
CA ASP A 43 15.67 2.32 18.83
C ASP A 43 14.91 2.40 17.49
N GLY A 44 14.14 1.35 17.18
CA GLY A 44 13.35 1.31 15.97
C GLY A 44 12.35 0.18 15.89
N GLN A 45 11.25 0.47 15.19
CA GLN A 45 10.16 -0.43 14.89
C GLN A 45 9.77 -0.30 13.41
N LEU A 46 9.51 -1.44 12.80
CA LEU A 46 9.04 -1.56 11.43
C LEU A 46 7.84 -2.50 11.41
N LYS A 47 6.69 -1.99 10.97
CA LYS A 47 5.46 -2.78 10.83
C LYS A 47 4.95 -2.68 9.41
N SER A 48 4.79 -3.83 8.75
CA SER A 48 4.33 -3.92 7.37
C SER A 48 3.03 -4.67 7.24
N THR A 49 2.19 -4.23 6.31
CA THR A 49 0.92 -4.86 5.95
C THR A 49 0.64 -4.68 4.46
N HIS A 50 -0.25 -5.51 3.91
CA HIS A 50 -0.53 -5.58 2.48
C HIS A 50 -1.96 -5.14 2.16
N ALA A 51 -2.09 -4.30 1.14
CA ALA A 51 -3.33 -3.95 0.47
C ALA A 51 -3.25 -4.46 -0.98
N GLY A 52 -3.65 -5.71 -1.20
CA GLY A 52 -3.30 -6.42 -2.44
C GLY A 52 -1.79 -6.47 -2.63
N ASP A 53 -1.31 -6.06 -3.81
CA ASP A 53 0.13 -6.00 -4.12
C ASP A 53 0.83 -4.73 -3.59
N VAL A 54 0.09 -3.78 -3.01
CA VAL A 54 0.66 -2.58 -2.40
C VAL A 54 1.06 -2.89 -0.97
N ILE A 55 2.31 -2.58 -0.62
CA ILE A 55 2.85 -2.80 0.73
C ILE A 55 2.88 -1.47 1.46
N LEU A 56 2.29 -1.43 2.66
CA LEU A 56 2.31 -0.27 3.54
C LEU A 56 3.11 -0.61 4.78
N THR A 57 4.18 0.15 5.01
CA THR A 57 5.10 -0.03 6.14
C THR A 57 5.09 1.23 6.98
N ARG A 58 4.80 1.12 8.28
CA ARG A 58 5.14 2.17 9.25
C ARG A 58 6.54 1.90 9.80
N LEU A 59 7.37 2.93 9.77
CA LEU A 59 8.72 2.92 10.29
C LEU A 59 8.81 4.00 11.36
N GLU A 60 9.07 3.62 12.60
CA GLU A 60 9.42 4.54 13.68
C GLU A 60 10.84 4.22 14.12
N ALA A 61 11.78 5.15 14.01
CA ALA A 61 13.17 4.84 14.36
C ALA A 61 13.99 6.08 14.67
N ASP A 62 15.09 5.89 15.40
CA ASP A 62 16.13 6.89 15.55
C ASP A 62 16.73 7.31 14.20
N ARG A 63 17.48 8.41 14.21
CA ARG A 63 18.08 8.97 12.99
C ARG A 63 18.93 7.92 12.29
N HIS A 64 18.79 7.86 10.98
CA HIS A 64 19.57 6.97 10.14
C HIS A 64 19.49 7.43 8.70
N ARG A 65 20.37 6.89 7.88
CA ARG A 65 20.38 7.08 6.44
C ARG A 65 20.38 5.73 5.78
N VAL A 66 19.62 5.60 4.69
CA VAL A 66 19.66 4.40 3.85
C VAL A 66 20.15 4.72 2.46
N LEU A 67 20.94 3.80 1.91
CA LEU A 67 21.50 3.92 0.57
C LEU A 67 21.17 2.67 -0.24
N ARG A 68 20.76 2.88 -1.49
CA ARG A 68 20.77 1.86 -2.53
C ARG A 68 21.81 2.24 -3.57
N THR A 69 22.79 1.38 -3.77
CA THR A 69 23.80 1.54 -4.83
C THR A 69 23.41 0.74 -6.08
N PRO A 70 23.94 1.07 -7.28
CA PRO A 70 23.66 0.33 -8.51
C PRO A 70 24.01 -1.17 -8.42
N GLY A 71 25.02 -1.54 -7.64
CA GLY A 71 25.43 -2.94 -7.46
C GLY A 71 24.43 -3.78 -6.66
N MET A 72 23.54 -3.13 -5.89
CA MET A 72 22.51 -3.77 -5.05
C MET A 72 21.17 -3.97 -5.77
N VAL A 73 21.03 -3.46 -7.00
CA VAL A 73 19.76 -3.47 -7.76
C VAL A 73 19.29 -4.90 -8.10
N ARG A 74 20.14 -5.92 -7.93
CA ARG A 74 19.90 -7.29 -8.40
C ARG A 74 19.31 -8.27 -7.38
N THR A 75 18.86 -7.83 -6.20
CA THR A 75 18.45 -8.75 -5.13
C THR A 75 16.94 -8.84 -4.86
N SER A 76 16.08 -8.05 -5.51
CA SER A 76 14.61 -8.20 -5.37
C SER A 76 13.92 -8.49 -6.70
N ASP A 77 13.07 -9.51 -6.74
CA ASP A 77 12.34 -9.93 -7.95
C ASP A 77 11.29 -8.90 -8.42
N VAL A 78 10.83 -8.01 -7.53
CA VAL A 78 9.80 -7.01 -7.83
C VAL A 78 10.36 -5.60 -7.75
N ALA A 79 10.14 -4.83 -8.82
CA ALA A 79 10.50 -3.43 -8.90
C ALA A 79 9.38 -2.54 -8.36
N TYR A 80 9.69 -1.63 -7.44
CA TYR A 80 8.70 -0.77 -6.78
C TYR A 80 8.91 0.71 -7.09
N LEU A 81 7.81 1.46 -7.10
CA LEU A 81 7.83 2.86 -6.72
C LEU A 81 7.62 2.92 -5.21
N LYS A 82 8.46 3.69 -4.52
CA LYS A 82 8.33 3.94 -3.10
C LYS A 82 7.86 5.36 -2.84
N ILE A 83 6.99 5.48 -1.86
CA ILE A 83 6.56 6.75 -1.27
C ILE A 83 7.11 6.80 0.15
N VAL A 84 7.71 7.93 0.54
CA VAL A 84 8.00 8.23 1.95
C VAL A 84 7.16 9.43 2.40
N ALA A 85 6.45 9.27 3.51
CA ALA A 85 5.50 10.24 4.02
C ALA A 85 5.57 10.35 5.56
N PRO A 86 6.27 11.36 6.10
CA PRO A 86 6.46 11.52 7.54
C PRO A 86 5.19 11.89 8.31
N TRP A 87 4.86 11.13 9.35
CA TRP A 87 4.01 11.59 10.46
C TRP A 87 4.79 12.54 11.38
N GLN A 88 6.02 12.17 11.71
CA GLN A 88 6.96 12.97 12.50
C GLN A 88 8.35 12.91 11.89
N GLY A 89 9.14 13.95 12.13
CA GLY A 89 10.46 14.13 11.54
C GLY A 89 10.41 14.46 10.05
N SER A 90 11.53 14.22 9.37
CA SER A 90 11.73 14.53 7.96
C SER A 90 12.52 13.45 7.24
N ALA A 91 12.31 13.34 5.93
CA ALA A 91 13.05 12.45 5.05
C ALA A 91 13.52 13.22 3.82
N THR A 92 14.83 13.26 3.59
CA THR A 92 15.41 13.86 2.37
C THR A 92 15.77 12.76 1.39
N VAL A 93 15.14 12.79 0.22
CA VAL A 93 15.33 11.81 -0.85
C VAL A 93 16.22 12.38 -1.93
N GLN A 94 17.32 11.71 -2.23
CA GLN A 94 18.19 12.01 -3.36
C GLN A 94 18.14 10.88 -4.39
N GLN A 95 17.80 11.22 -5.64
CA GLN A 95 17.78 10.27 -6.74
C GLN A 95 17.94 10.99 -8.08
N GLN A 96 18.79 10.43 -8.97
CA GLN A 96 19.03 10.97 -10.32
C GLN A 96 19.42 12.46 -10.31
N GLY A 97 20.25 12.89 -9.35
CA GLY A 97 20.69 14.29 -9.22
C GLY A 97 19.60 15.26 -8.75
N ARG A 98 18.44 14.77 -8.34
CA ARG A 98 17.37 15.56 -7.70
C ARG A 98 17.35 15.27 -6.21
N GLU A 99 17.01 16.30 -5.44
CA GLU A 99 16.79 16.23 -4.01
C GLU A 99 15.39 16.76 -3.67
N ALA A 100 14.68 16.06 -2.78
CA ALA A 100 13.42 16.54 -2.22
C ALA A 100 13.27 16.14 -0.75
N CYS A 101 12.88 17.10 0.09
CA CYS A 101 12.59 16.87 1.50
C CYS A 101 11.08 16.70 1.74
N ALA A 102 10.70 15.57 2.34
CA ALA A 102 9.39 15.31 2.89
C ALA A 102 9.33 15.80 4.35
N ARG A 103 8.45 16.76 4.63
CA ARG A 103 8.09 17.27 5.95
C ARG A 103 6.76 18.03 5.88
N ASP A 104 6.11 18.24 7.01
CA ASP A 104 4.93 19.11 7.14
C ASP A 104 3.80 18.73 6.16
N GLY A 105 3.45 17.44 6.12
CA GLY A 105 2.40 16.90 5.24
C GLY A 105 2.80 16.74 3.76
N ALA A 106 4.07 17.00 3.42
CA ALA A 106 4.63 16.62 2.14
C ALA A 106 5.17 15.18 2.15
N TRP A 107 5.21 14.58 0.97
CA TRP A 107 5.70 13.23 0.72
C TRP A 107 6.43 13.18 -0.62
N VAL A 108 7.28 12.16 -0.81
CA VAL A 108 8.14 12.04 -1.99
C VAL A 108 8.03 10.64 -2.58
N ILE A 109 7.98 10.56 -3.91
CA ILE A 109 8.03 9.31 -4.68
C ILE A 109 9.44 9.12 -5.22
N TYR A 110 9.96 7.89 -5.16
CA TYR A 110 11.23 7.51 -5.75
C TYR A 110 11.20 6.07 -6.30
N ASP A 111 12.08 5.80 -7.25
CA ASP A 111 12.16 4.53 -7.97
C ASP A 111 13.16 3.58 -7.30
N THR A 112 12.77 2.35 -7.00
CA THR A 112 13.69 1.41 -6.35
C THR A 112 14.68 0.74 -7.29
N THR A 113 14.52 0.86 -8.62
CA THR A 113 15.42 0.22 -9.59
C THR A 113 16.70 1.01 -9.85
N GLY A 114 16.74 2.27 -9.41
CA GLY A 114 17.91 3.13 -9.50
C GLY A 114 18.66 3.24 -8.18
N ALA A 115 19.81 3.91 -8.23
CA ALA A 115 20.48 4.36 -7.01
C ALA A 115 19.68 5.50 -6.35
N TYR A 116 19.65 5.49 -5.02
CA TYR A 116 19.05 6.55 -4.22
C TYR A 116 19.64 6.57 -2.81
N GLU A 117 19.51 7.73 -2.16
CA GLU A 117 19.81 7.94 -0.75
C GLU A 117 18.60 8.55 -0.07
N ILE A 118 18.27 8.08 1.13
CA ILE A 118 17.25 8.66 2.00
C ILE A 118 17.92 9.02 3.32
N ALA A 119 17.96 10.30 3.66
CA ALA A 119 18.49 10.78 4.93
C ALA A 119 17.36 11.14 5.89
N ASN A 120 17.35 10.51 7.06
CA ASN A 120 16.46 10.82 8.19
C ASN A 120 17.34 11.37 9.33
N PRO A 121 17.58 12.68 9.40
CA PRO A 121 18.60 13.26 10.29
C PRO A 121 18.18 13.33 11.77
N GLU A 122 16.91 13.02 12.05
CA GLU A 122 16.27 13.05 13.36
C GLU A 122 15.42 11.78 13.57
N ARG A 123 14.93 11.55 14.79
CA ARG A 123 13.98 10.46 15.06
C ARG A 123 12.75 10.64 14.18
N CYS A 124 12.34 9.56 13.53
CA CYS A 124 11.38 9.59 12.45
C CYS A 124 10.19 8.66 12.71
N ASP A 125 9.02 9.05 12.22
CA ASP A 125 7.82 8.20 12.11
C ASP A 125 7.26 8.40 10.70
N HIS A 126 7.34 7.37 9.87
CA HIS A 126 7.11 7.44 8.44
C HIS A 126 6.12 6.38 7.98
N LEU A 127 5.21 6.77 7.09
CA LEU A 127 4.55 5.83 6.20
C LEU A 127 5.45 5.63 4.98
N ILE A 128 5.75 4.38 4.68
CA ILE A 128 6.42 3.95 3.46
C ILE A 128 5.40 3.13 2.67
N VAL A 129 5.12 3.53 1.43
CA VAL A 129 4.23 2.79 0.53
C VAL A 129 5.03 2.26 -0.64
N MET A 130 4.94 0.96 -0.91
CA MET A 130 5.61 0.31 -2.04
C MET A 130 4.56 -0.15 -3.03
N VAL A 131 4.59 0.43 -4.23
CA VAL A 131 3.66 0.13 -5.32
C VAL A 131 4.43 -0.59 -6.43
N PRO A 132 4.03 -1.80 -6.84
CA PRO A 132 4.69 -2.51 -7.94
C PRO A 132 4.67 -1.68 -9.23
N LYS A 133 5.84 -1.51 -9.87
CA LYS A 133 5.97 -0.72 -11.11
C LYS A 133 5.16 -1.32 -12.25
N ASP A 134 5.13 -2.65 -12.35
CA ASP A 134 4.42 -3.34 -13.43
C ASP A 134 2.92 -3.03 -13.38
N GLY A 135 2.32 -3.01 -12.18
CA GLY A 135 0.93 -2.64 -11.99
C GLY A 135 0.64 -1.17 -12.35
N VAL A 136 1.61 -0.27 -12.19
CA VAL A 136 1.49 1.14 -12.61
C VAL A 136 1.61 1.26 -14.13
N ALA A 137 2.57 0.55 -14.73
CA ALA A 137 2.82 0.56 -16.16
C ALA A 137 1.67 -0.07 -16.96
N GLN A 138 1.10 -1.18 -16.49
CA GLN A 138 -0.07 -1.83 -17.11
C GLN A 138 -1.30 -0.91 -17.15
N ARG A 139 -1.41 0.03 -16.22
CA ARG A 139 -2.47 1.06 -16.20
C ARG A 139 -2.14 2.28 -17.07
N GLY A 140 -1.01 2.26 -17.79
CA GLY A 140 -0.61 3.29 -18.75
C GLY A 140 0.01 4.55 -18.14
N HIS A 141 0.37 4.53 -16.85
CA HIS A 141 0.91 5.70 -16.17
C HIS A 141 2.44 5.75 -16.28
N ARG A 142 2.97 6.83 -16.90
CA ARG A 142 4.40 7.17 -16.83
C ARG A 142 4.68 8.01 -15.60
N VAL A 143 5.69 7.64 -14.83
CA VAL A 143 5.99 8.26 -13.52
C VAL A 143 7.27 9.09 -13.49
N ASP A 144 8.04 9.12 -14.59
CA ASP A 144 9.34 9.82 -14.67
C ASP A 144 9.26 11.30 -14.26
N GLY A 145 8.13 11.97 -14.54
CA GLY A 145 7.90 13.38 -14.24
C GLY A 145 7.60 13.71 -12.77
N VAL A 146 7.36 12.70 -11.92
CA VAL A 146 7.03 12.86 -10.49
C VAL A 146 8.08 12.30 -9.53
N MET A 147 9.15 11.67 -10.06
CA MET A 147 10.24 11.12 -9.25
C MET A 147 11.06 12.21 -8.54
N ALA A 148 11.39 11.96 -7.27
CA ALA A 148 12.16 12.83 -6.38
C ALA A 148 11.62 14.27 -6.34
N ARG A 149 10.29 14.41 -6.36
CA ARG A 149 9.60 15.69 -6.20
C ARG A 149 8.85 15.72 -4.88
N ARG A 150 8.87 16.88 -4.24
CA ARG A 150 8.01 17.17 -3.09
C ARG A 150 6.56 17.27 -3.57
N LEU A 151 5.74 16.32 -3.15
CA LEU A 151 4.29 16.30 -3.35
C LEU A 151 3.59 16.57 -2.00
N GLY A 152 2.32 16.94 -2.02
CA GLY A 152 1.53 17.10 -0.79
C GLY A 152 1.38 18.53 -0.29
N ALA A 153 1.16 18.67 1.02
CA ALA A 153 0.80 19.89 1.76
C ALA A 153 -0.54 20.57 1.38
N SER A 154 -1.11 20.33 0.20
CA SER A 154 -2.46 20.82 -0.15
C SER A 154 -3.10 20.03 -1.30
N GLY A 155 -4.36 20.35 -1.61
CA GLY A 155 -5.09 19.81 -2.77
C GLY A 155 -5.22 18.28 -2.77
N ILE A 156 -5.25 17.70 -3.98
CA ILE A 156 -5.42 16.25 -4.16
C ILE A 156 -4.26 15.44 -3.59
N SER A 157 -3.04 16.00 -3.54
CA SER A 157 -1.89 15.32 -2.97
C SER A 157 -1.99 15.18 -1.44
N ARG A 158 -2.66 16.11 -0.75
CA ARG A 158 -2.99 15.97 0.67
C ARG A 158 -4.05 14.88 0.88
N VAL A 159 -5.10 14.88 0.06
CA VAL A 159 -6.15 13.85 0.11
C VAL A 159 -5.55 12.46 -0.11
N ALA A 160 -4.68 12.30 -1.11
CA ALA A 160 -4.00 11.03 -1.36
C ALA A 160 -3.17 10.56 -0.16
N LEU A 161 -2.46 11.47 0.52
CA LEU A 161 -1.74 11.14 1.75
C LEU A 161 -2.68 10.68 2.87
N GLU A 162 -3.77 11.40 3.09
CA GLU A 162 -4.78 11.03 4.08
C GLU A 162 -5.40 9.66 3.76
N THR A 163 -5.69 9.39 2.48
CA THR A 163 -6.15 8.08 2.02
C THR A 163 -5.12 6.99 2.35
N MET A 164 -3.84 7.14 1.97
CA MET A 164 -2.81 6.15 2.25
C MET A 164 -2.65 5.86 3.75
N ARG A 165 -2.70 6.91 4.59
CA ARG A 165 -2.61 6.77 6.05
C ARG A 165 -3.82 6.05 6.63
N ASN A 166 -5.02 6.43 6.22
CA ASN A 166 -6.23 5.80 6.71
C ASN A 166 -6.32 4.35 6.23
N THR A 167 -5.89 4.06 5.00
CA THR A 167 -5.75 2.67 4.53
C THR A 167 -4.83 1.88 5.45
N TYR A 168 -3.62 2.38 5.78
CA TYR A 168 -2.72 1.68 6.70
C TYR A 168 -3.36 1.40 8.07
N LEU A 169 -4.06 2.38 8.64
CA LEU A 169 -4.70 2.25 9.95
C LEU A 169 -5.88 1.27 9.95
N GLU A 170 -6.66 1.24 8.87
CA GLU A 170 -7.87 0.42 8.77
C GLU A 170 -7.61 -1.00 8.26
N LEU A 171 -6.47 -1.26 7.59
CA LEU A 171 -6.14 -2.56 7.01
C LEU A 171 -6.32 -3.76 7.96
N PRO A 172 -5.95 -3.69 9.26
CA PRO A 172 -6.20 -4.79 10.20
C PRO A 172 -7.69 -5.14 10.38
N HIS A 173 -8.59 -4.22 10.06
CA HIS A 173 -10.04 -4.34 10.20
C HIS A 173 -10.74 -4.61 8.86
N MET A 174 -10.02 -4.60 7.75
CA MET A 174 -10.57 -4.83 6.41
C MET A 174 -10.71 -6.33 6.11
N SER A 175 -11.74 -6.67 5.35
CA SER A 175 -11.78 -7.95 4.63
C SER A 175 -10.71 -7.96 3.52
N GLU A 176 -10.31 -9.14 3.07
CA GLU A 176 -9.31 -9.29 2.00
C GLU A 176 -9.71 -8.54 0.72
N ALA A 177 -10.96 -8.65 0.30
CA ALA A 177 -11.49 -7.91 -0.86
C ALA A 177 -11.46 -6.39 -0.67
N ALA A 178 -11.68 -5.89 0.55
CA ALA A 178 -11.60 -4.46 0.85
C ALA A 178 -10.14 -3.97 0.86
N ALA A 179 -9.22 -4.77 1.42
CA ALA A 179 -7.80 -4.50 1.38
C ALA A 179 -7.25 -4.47 -0.05
N GLN A 180 -7.67 -5.42 -0.90
CA GLN A 180 -7.32 -5.43 -2.32
C GLN A 180 -7.84 -4.18 -3.04
N GLY A 181 -9.12 -3.83 -2.86
CA GLY A 181 -9.70 -2.62 -3.45
C GLY A 181 -8.98 -1.34 -3.02
N ALA A 182 -8.54 -1.26 -1.77
CA ALA A 182 -7.77 -0.13 -1.26
C ALA A 182 -6.41 0.02 -1.96
N GLY A 183 -5.72 -1.10 -2.24
CA GLY A 183 -4.44 -1.10 -2.97
C GLY A 183 -4.57 -0.76 -4.45
N GLU A 184 -5.69 -1.14 -5.08
CA GLU A 184 -5.95 -0.87 -6.50
C GLU A 184 -6.44 0.56 -6.77
N GLY A 185 -6.72 1.35 -5.73
CA GLY A 185 -7.31 2.67 -5.85
C GLY A 185 -8.78 2.62 -6.28
N GLU A 186 -9.55 1.70 -5.69
CA GLU A 186 -10.97 1.54 -5.96
C GLU A 186 -11.70 2.90 -5.89
N SER A 187 -12.36 3.28 -6.98
CA SER A 187 -13.17 4.50 -6.99
C SER A 187 -14.41 4.33 -6.12
N ILE A 188 -14.97 5.43 -5.62
CA ILE A 188 -16.24 5.43 -4.87
C ILE A 188 -17.35 4.72 -5.67
N ALA A 189 -17.41 4.92 -7.00
CA ALA A 189 -18.38 4.27 -7.86
C ALA A 189 -18.18 2.74 -7.92
N ALA A 190 -16.93 2.28 -8.04
CA ALA A 190 -16.60 0.86 -8.01
C ALA A 190 -16.93 0.23 -6.64
N TYR A 191 -16.63 0.93 -5.54
CA TYR A 191 -17.03 0.50 -4.19
C TYR A 191 -18.55 0.31 -4.06
N ILE A 192 -19.33 1.30 -4.51
CA ILE A 192 -20.81 1.21 -4.49
C ILE A 192 -21.29 0.04 -5.34
N GLN A 193 -20.72 -0.14 -6.53
CA GLN A 193 -21.08 -1.26 -7.41
C GLN A 193 -20.80 -2.61 -6.74
N ARG A 194 -19.66 -2.75 -6.06
CA ARG A 194 -19.29 -3.95 -5.30
C ARG A 194 -20.22 -4.18 -4.12
N GLN A 195 -20.58 -3.15 -3.35
CA GLN A 195 -21.53 -3.28 -2.24
C GLN A 195 -22.92 -3.74 -2.72
N ARG A 196 -23.41 -3.16 -3.82
CA ARG A 196 -24.66 -3.60 -4.47
C ARG A 196 -24.58 -5.06 -4.89
N LEU A 197 -23.45 -5.47 -5.48
CA LEU A 197 -23.25 -6.84 -5.92
C LEU A 197 -23.21 -7.84 -4.76
N GLN A 198 -22.49 -7.50 -3.69
CA GLN A 198 -22.43 -8.30 -2.46
C GLN A 198 -23.82 -8.45 -1.82
N ALA A 199 -24.66 -7.42 -1.89
CA ALA A 199 -26.04 -7.51 -1.44
C ALA A 199 -26.88 -8.47 -2.30
N CYS A 200 -26.75 -8.40 -3.63
CA CYS A 200 -27.37 -9.39 -4.52
C CYS A 200 -26.90 -10.83 -4.22
N ILE A 201 -25.61 -11.03 -3.95
CA ILE A 201 -25.05 -12.36 -3.61
C ILE A 201 -25.70 -12.90 -2.34
N ARG A 202 -25.81 -12.09 -1.27
CA ARG A 202 -26.47 -12.50 -0.03
C ARG A 202 -27.93 -12.90 -0.25
N ASP A 203 -28.68 -12.09 -1.02
CA ASP A 203 -30.08 -12.39 -1.34
C ASP A 203 -30.22 -13.70 -2.14
N LEU A 204 -29.30 -13.96 -3.07
CA LEU A 204 -29.29 -15.20 -3.86
C LEU A 204 -28.91 -16.43 -3.01
N GLN A 205 -28.02 -16.29 -2.03
CA GLN A 205 -27.64 -17.36 -1.11
C GLN A 205 -28.76 -17.72 -0.12
N GLN A 206 -29.59 -16.75 0.24
CA GLN A 206 -30.70 -16.94 1.19
C GLN A 206 -32.01 -17.38 0.50
N ALA A 207 -31.94 -17.78 -0.77
CA ALA A 207 -33.09 -18.16 -1.58
C ALA A 207 -33.77 -19.46 -1.08
N GLY A 208 -34.95 -19.33 -0.47
CA GLY A 208 -35.83 -20.45 -0.12
C GLY A 208 -36.80 -20.87 -1.25
N PRO A 209 -37.82 -21.72 -0.94
CA PRO A 209 -38.80 -22.23 -1.92
C PRO A 209 -39.59 -21.14 -2.68
N HIS A 210 -39.61 -19.91 -2.15
CA HIS A 210 -40.25 -18.74 -2.76
C HIS A 210 -39.23 -17.64 -3.07
N ALA A 211 -38.07 -18.01 -3.60
CA ALA A 211 -37.01 -17.08 -3.95
C ALA A 211 -37.49 -16.01 -4.95
N ARG A 212 -37.18 -14.75 -4.65
CA ARG A 212 -37.42 -13.63 -5.58
C ARG A 212 -36.74 -13.90 -6.94
N PRO A 213 -37.33 -13.46 -8.06
CA PRO A 213 -36.67 -13.50 -9.34
C PRO A 213 -35.31 -12.77 -9.30
N ILE A 214 -34.31 -13.31 -10.01
CA ILE A 214 -32.96 -12.71 -10.07
C ILE A 214 -33.02 -11.26 -10.57
N THR A 215 -33.89 -10.99 -11.54
CA THR A 215 -34.15 -9.65 -12.08
C THR A 215 -34.63 -8.69 -10.99
N ASP A 216 -35.52 -9.14 -10.11
CA ASP A 216 -36.09 -8.31 -9.06
C ASP A 216 -35.07 -8.03 -7.96
N ILE A 217 -34.22 -9.01 -7.64
CA ILE A 217 -33.08 -8.84 -6.74
C ILE A 217 -32.10 -7.81 -7.32
N ALA A 218 -31.74 -7.95 -8.59
CA ALA A 218 -30.82 -7.03 -9.26
C ALA A 218 -31.39 -5.59 -9.29
N LEU A 219 -32.66 -5.44 -9.67
CA LEU A 219 -33.35 -4.15 -9.71
C LEU A 219 -33.45 -3.51 -8.33
N SER A 220 -33.76 -4.28 -7.26
CA SER A 220 -33.84 -3.72 -5.90
C SER A 220 -32.52 -3.16 -5.39
N TRP A 221 -31.39 -3.69 -5.88
CA TRP A 221 -30.05 -3.19 -5.55
C TRP A 221 -29.51 -2.20 -6.60
N GLY A 222 -30.36 -1.74 -7.52
CA GLY A 222 -30.06 -0.64 -8.44
C GLY A 222 -29.35 -1.04 -9.73
N PHE A 223 -29.34 -2.32 -10.10
CA PHE A 223 -28.91 -2.76 -11.42
C PHE A 223 -30.05 -2.65 -12.43
N GLY A 224 -30.14 -1.53 -13.13
CA GLY A 224 -31.19 -1.28 -14.13
C GLY A 224 -31.04 -2.05 -15.45
N ASN A 225 -29.89 -2.69 -15.70
CA ASN A 225 -29.62 -3.45 -16.92
C ASN A 225 -29.25 -4.91 -16.58
N PRO A 226 -30.11 -5.89 -16.90
CA PRO A 226 -29.86 -7.31 -16.60
C PRO A 226 -28.60 -7.88 -17.26
N SER A 227 -28.30 -7.49 -18.51
CA SER A 227 -27.11 -7.98 -19.22
C SER A 227 -25.82 -7.46 -18.57
N HIS A 228 -25.82 -6.20 -18.16
CA HIS A 228 -24.73 -5.60 -17.40
C HIS A 228 -24.57 -6.29 -16.04
N PHE A 229 -25.68 -6.49 -15.30
CA PHE A 229 -25.66 -7.22 -14.02
C PHE A 229 -25.08 -8.62 -14.17
N SER A 230 -25.57 -9.43 -15.11
CA SER A 230 -25.07 -10.78 -15.32
C SER A 230 -23.60 -10.84 -15.73
N ARG A 231 -23.09 -9.82 -16.44
CA ARG A 231 -21.66 -9.70 -16.74
C ARG A 231 -20.87 -9.42 -15.47
N VAL A 232 -21.18 -8.33 -14.78
CA VAL A 232 -20.48 -7.91 -13.55
C VAL A 232 -20.53 -8.98 -12.47
N PHE A 233 -21.67 -9.67 -12.32
CA PHE A 233 -21.82 -10.77 -11.36
C PHE A 233 -20.91 -11.95 -11.68
N ARG A 234 -20.81 -12.31 -12.97
CA ARG A 234 -19.92 -13.40 -13.41
C ARG A 234 -18.46 -13.01 -13.29
N ASP A 235 -18.10 -11.79 -13.65
CA ASP A 235 -16.73 -11.29 -13.52
C ASP A 235 -16.28 -11.33 -12.05
N HIS A 236 -17.21 -11.11 -11.10
CA HIS A 236 -16.92 -11.15 -9.66
C HIS A 236 -16.96 -12.56 -9.04
N THR A 237 -17.90 -13.42 -9.44
CA THR A 237 -18.15 -14.72 -8.77
C THR A 237 -17.66 -15.93 -9.57
N GLY A 238 -17.23 -15.73 -10.81
CA GLY A 238 -16.92 -16.79 -11.78
C GLY A 238 -18.15 -17.50 -12.37
N LYS A 239 -19.37 -17.21 -11.88
CA LYS A 239 -20.63 -17.86 -12.29
C LYS A 239 -21.69 -16.84 -12.70
N SER A 240 -22.60 -17.19 -13.59
CA SER A 240 -23.81 -16.38 -13.77
C SER A 240 -24.68 -16.38 -12.50
N PRO A 241 -25.55 -15.37 -12.30
CA PRO A 241 -26.48 -15.36 -11.17
C PRO A 241 -27.35 -16.63 -11.07
N THR A 242 -27.75 -17.20 -12.22
CA THR A 242 -28.56 -18.42 -12.28
C THR A 242 -27.76 -19.64 -11.83
N GLU A 243 -26.55 -19.80 -12.34
CA GLU A 243 -25.64 -20.89 -11.93
C GLU A 243 -25.24 -20.77 -10.47
N PHE A 244 -25.01 -19.56 -9.99
CA PHE A 244 -24.64 -19.29 -8.60
C PHE A 244 -25.78 -19.64 -7.64
N ARG A 245 -27.03 -19.33 -7.99
CA ARG A 245 -28.19 -19.69 -7.16
C ARG A 245 -28.48 -21.19 -7.14
N ALA A 246 -28.08 -21.91 -8.19
CA ALA A 246 -28.27 -23.36 -8.30
C ALA A 246 -27.19 -24.18 -7.58
N SER A 247 -26.11 -23.55 -7.11
CA SER A 247 -25.01 -24.19 -6.39
C SER A 247 -25.10 -23.98 -4.89
#